data_AF-A0A3D2G0G2-F1
#
_entry.id   AF-A0A3D2G0G2-F1
#
_cell.length_a   1.000
_cell.length_b   1.000
_cell.length_c   1.000
_cell.angle_alpha   90.00
_cell.angle_beta   90.00
_cell.angle_gamma   90.00
#
_symmetry.space_group_name_H-M   'P 1'
#
loop_
_entity.id
_entity.type
_entity.pdbx_description
1 polymer ?
#
loop_
_entity_poly.entity_id
_entity_poly.type
_entity_poly.pdbx_seq_one_letter_code
_entity_poly.pdbx_strand_id
1 'polypeptide(L)'
;TQMGPLCTEAQIRHIETQLARAVEQGGRIIAGGSRVSDRDGLFFQPTIIECPDPAMDIVDTELFGPVLAVLRFSDEDDVVAQANRSVHGLAAGIFTRDSA
;
A
#
# COMPACT_ATOMS: atom_id res chain seq x y z
N THR A 1 12.16 -3.23 -19.03
CA THR A 1 11.55 -3.71 -17.78
C THR A 1 10.88 -2.50 -17.14
N GLN A 2 9.73 -2.65 -16.47
CA GLN A 2 9.00 -1.53 -15.84
C GLN A 2 9.16 -1.48 -14.31
N MET A 3 9.57 -2.58 -13.67
CA MET A 3 9.82 -2.68 -12.23
C MET A 3 11.07 -3.54 -11.98
N GLY A 4 11.94 -3.06 -11.08
CA GLY A 4 13.17 -3.74 -10.66
C GLY A 4 12.98 -4.60 -9.39
N PRO A 5 14.05 -5.26 -8.91
CA PRO A 5 14.02 -5.96 -7.62
C PRO A 5 14.08 -4.95 -6.46
N LEU A 6 13.70 -5.43 -5.28
CA LEU A 6 13.94 -4.74 -4.02
C LEU A 6 15.41 -4.84 -3.60
N CYS A 7 15.83 -3.95 -2.70
CA CYS A 7 17.23 -3.84 -2.31
C CYS A 7 17.66 -4.95 -1.34
N THR A 8 16.76 -5.38 -0.44
CA THR A 8 17.10 -6.35 0.61
C THR A 8 16.00 -7.37 0.84
N GLU A 9 16.40 -8.56 1.28
CA GLU A 9 15.48 -9.63 1.67
C GLU A 9 14.63 -9.25 2.90
N ALA A 10 15.16 -8.41 3.80
CA ALA A 10 14.41 -7.89 4.94
C ALA A 10 13.20 -7.07 4.50
N GLN A 11 13.32 -6.33 3.40
CA GLN A 11 12.23 -5.55 2.83
C GLN A 11 11.11 -6.44 2.28
N ILE A 12 11.46 -7.54 1.61
CA ILE A 12 10.46 -8.53 1.17
C ILE A 12 9.73 -9.12 2.37
N ARG A 13 10.45 -9.57 3.39
CA ARG A 13 9.83 -10.13 4.60
C ARG A 13 8.93 -9.13 5.32
N HIS A 14 9.31 -7.86 5.36
CA HIS A 14 8.49 -6.80 5.92
C HIS A 14 7.17 -6.65 5.14
N ILE A 15 7.23 -6.60 3.81
CA ILE A 15 6.03 -6.55 2.95
C ILE A 15 5.14 -7.78 3.18
N GLU A 16 5.71 -8.98 3.19
CA GLU A 16 4.96 -10.23 3.43
C GLU A 16 4.23 -10.22 4.78
N THR A 17 4.91 -9.74 5.82
CA THR A 17 4.35 -9.65 7.18
C THR A 17 3.19 -8.64 7.23
N GLN A 18 3.37 -7.48 6.60
CA GLN A 18 2.35 -6.43 6.58
C GLN A 18 1.13 -6.84 5.73
N LEU A 19 1.33 -7.50 4.60
CA LEU A 19 0.24 -8.04 3.79
C LEU A 19 -0.54 -9.13 4.54
N ALA A 20 0.15 -10.05 5.21
CA ALA A 20 -0.51 -11.08 6.02
C ALA A 20 -1.38 -10.45 7.12
N ARG A 21 -0.82 -9.50 7.87
CA ARG A 21 -1.54 -8.76 8.92
C ARG A 21 -2.71 -7.95 8.35
N ALA A 22 -2.54 -7.31 7.20
CA ALA A 22 -3.62 -6.57 6.56
C ALA A 22 -4.78 -7.51 6.16
N VAL A 23 -4.50 -8.70 5.66
CA VAL A 23 -5.54 -9.71 5.37
C VAL A 23 -6.24 -10.16 6.65
N GLU A 24 -5.51 -10.37 7.75
CA GLU A 24 -6.10 -10.67 9.07
C GLU A 24 -7.00 -9.54 9.58
N GLN A 25 -6.68 -8.28 9.25
CA GLN A 25 -7.48 -7.09 9.57
C GLN A 25 -8.66 -6.85 8.60
N GLY A 26 -8.92 -7.77 7.68
CA GLY A 26 -10.04 -7.68 6.74
C GLY A 26 -9.70 -7.02 5.41
N GLY A 27 -8.43 -6.73 5.15
CA GLY A 27 -7.94 -6.29 3.85
C GLY A 27 -8.05 -7.38 2.78
N ARG A 28 -8.21 -6.96 1.53
CA ARG A 28 -8.34 -7.87 0.39
C ARG A 28 -7.31 -7.58 -0.68
N ILE A 29 -6.44 -8.54 -0.96
CA ILE A 29 -5.50 -8.45 -2.08
C ILE A 29 -6.29 -8.53 -3.39
N ILE A 30 -6.20 -7.48 -4.20
CA ILE A 30 -6.89 -7.34 -5.49
C ILE A 30 -5.99 -7.84 -6.63
N ALA A 31 -4.69 -7.60 -6.52
CA ALA A 31 -3.69 -8.03 -7.49
C ALA A 31 -2.34 -8.27 -6.80
N GLY A 32 -1.55 -9.20 -7.33
CA GLY A 32 -0.21 -9.51 -6.82
C GLY A 32 -0.22 -10.22 -5.47
N GLY A 33 0.64 -9.77 -4.55
CA GLY A 33 0.70 -10.26 -3.18
C GLY A 33 1.74 -11.36 -2.92
N SER A 34 2.57 -11.71 -3.90
CA SER A 34 3.62 -12.72 -3.71
C SER A 34 4.97 -12.33 -4.30
N ARG A 35 6.01 -13.06 -3.89
CA ARG A 35 7.30 -13.07 -4.58
C ARG A 35 7.13 -13.53 -6.03
N VAL A 36 8.01 -13.06 -6.90
CA VAL A 36 8.11 -13.52 -8.28
C VAL A 36 8.98 -14.78 -8.31
N SER A 37 8.41 -15.91 -8.73
CA SER A 37 9.07 -17.22 -8.67
C SER A 37 9.81 -17.61 -9.95
N ASP A 38 9.50 -16.97 -11.08
CA ASP A 38 10.06 -17.25 -12.40
C ASP A 38 11.28 -16.38 -12.75
N ARG A 39 11.84 -15.67 -11.75
CA ARG A 39 12.97 -14.75 -11.94
C ARG A 39 13.92 -14.74 -10.75
N ASP A 40 15.22 -14.84 -11.04
CA ASP A 40 16.26 -14.71 -10.03
C ASP A 40 16.34 -13.29 -9.47
N GLY A 41 16.48 -13.17 -8.15
CA GLY A 41 16.64 -11.91 -7.42
C GLY A 41 15.49 -11.60 -6.47
N LEU A 42 15.56 -10.41 -5.86
CA LEU A 42 14.63 -9.97 -4.82
C LEU A 42 13.38 -9.32 -5.40
N PHE A 43 12.64 -10.05 -6.23
CA PHE A 43 11.46 -9.52 -6.91
C PHE A 43 10.17 -9.79 -6.13
N PHE A 44 9.36 -8.75 -6.00
CA PHE A 44 8.01 -8.81 -5.43
C PHE A 44 7.00 -8.29 -6.44
N GLN A 45 5.84 -8.93 -6.56
CA GLN A 45 4.82 -8.52 -7.52
C GLN A 45 4.26 -7.13 -7.16
N PRO A 46 3.99 -6.25 -8.15
CA PRO A 46 3.13 -5.10 -7.93
C PRO A 46 1.81 -5.55 -7.31
N THR A 47 1.51 -5.01 -6.14
CA THR A 47 0.42 -5.48 -5.29
C THR A 47 -0.56 -4.35 -5.03
N ILE A 48 -1.85 -4.66 -5.16
CA ILE A 48 -2.93 -3.75 -4.78
C ILE A 48 -3.73 -4.45 -3.68
N ILE A 49 -3.91 -3.78 -2.55
CA ILE A 49 -4.73 -4.24 -1.44
C ILE A 49 -5.82 -3.21 -1.15
N GLU A 50 -7.07 -3.67 -1.09
CA GLU A 50 -8.20 -2.85 -0.62
C GLU A 50 -8.28 -2.96 0.90
N CYS A 51 -8.33 -1.81 1.57
CA CYS A 51 -8.41 -1.70 3.02
C CYS A 51 -9.78 -1.09 3.40
N PRO A 52 -10.64 -1.84 4.12
CA PRO A 52 -11.96 -1.34 4.52
C PRO A 52 -11.93 -0.33 5.68
N ASP A 53 -10.82 -0.22 6.41
CA ASP A 53 -10.68 0.63 7.59
C ASP A 53 -9.36 1.41 7.57
N PRO A 54 -9.37 2.76 7.69
CA PRO A 54 -8.15 3.57 7.78
C PRO A 54 -7.30 3.32 9.03
N ALA A 55 -7.80 2.58 10.03
CA ALA A 55 -7.04 2.20 11.21
C ALA A 55 -6.18 0.93 11.03
N MET A 56 -6.24 0.26 9.87
CA MET A 56 -5.39 -0.89 9.57
C MET A 56 -3.91 -0.49 9.51
N ASP A 57 -3.03 -1.33 10.05
CA ASP A 57 -1.62 -0.95 10.21
C ASP A 57 -0.92 -0.70 8.87
N ILE A 58 -1.29 -1.44 7.83
CA ILE A 58 -0.71 -1.28 6.49
C ILE A 58 -0.97 0.09 5.86
N VAL A 59 -2.00 0.82 6.33
CA VAL A 59 -2.38 2.14 5.80
C VAL A 59 -1.38 3.21 6.24
N ASP A 60 -0.84 3.11 7.47
CA ASP A 60 0.14 4.05 8.03
C ASP A 60 1.56 3.46 8.12
N THR A 61 1.81 2.30 7.47
CA THR A 61 3.13 1.66 7.42
C THR A 61 3.82 1.93 6.09
N GLU A 62 4.97 2.59 6.12
CA GLU A 62 5.79 2.81 4.93
C GLU A 62 6.55 1.54 4.52
N LEU A 63 6.04 0.85 3.49
CA LEU A 63 6.60 -0.44 3.03
C LEU A 63 7.85 -0.30 2.16
N PHE A 64 8.06 0.87 1.54
CA PHE A 64 9.06 1.11 0.49
C PHE A 64 9.05 0.10 -0.68
N GLY A 65 7.94 -0.64 -0.84
CA GLY A 65 7.78 -1.70 -1.81
C GLY A 65 6.69 -1.41 -2.85
N PRO A 66 6.51 -2.27 -3.85
CA PRO A 66 5.52 -2.10 -4.89
C PRO A 66 4.11 -2.50 -4.40
N VAL A 67 3.65 -1.90 -3.31
CA VAL A 67 2.35 -2.18 -2.68
C VAL A 67 1.53 -0.89 -2.58
N LEU A 68 0.33 -0.92 -3.13
CA LEU A 68 -0.65 0.16 -3.06
C LEU A 68 -1.82 -0.25 -2.16
N ALA A 69 -2.00 0.46 -1.05
CA ALA A 69 -3.21 0.38 -0.22
C ALA A 69 -4.29 1.32 -0.79
N VAL A 70 -5.51 0.82 -0.95
CA VAL A 70 -6.64 1.58 -1.50
C VAL A 70 -7.77 1.62 -0.49
N LEU A 71 -8.25 2.82 -0.20
CA LEU A 71 -9.36 3.10 0.71
C LEU A 71 -10.46 3.84 -0.04
N ARG A 72 -11.70 3.65 0.41
CA ARG A 72 -12.84 4.43 -0.08
C ARG A 72 -13.13 5.57 0.90
N PHE A 73 -13.54 6.69 0.36
CA PHE A 73 -14.04 7.84 1.09
C PHE A 73 -15.38 8.27 0.47
N SER A 74 -16.16 9.03 1.22
CA SER A 74 -17.50 9.46 0.79
C SER A 74 -17.58 10.93 0.38
N ASP A 75 -16.80 11.78 1.02
CA ASP A 75 -16.77 13.23 0.79
C ASP A 75 -15.39 13.82 1.07
N GLU A 76 -15.25 15.13 0.84
CA GLU A 76 -13.99 15.85 0.98
C GLU A 76 -13.49 15.89 2.44
N ASP A 77 -14.39 16.12 3.40
CA ASP A 77 -14.02 16.18 4.82
C ASP A 77 -13.51 14.82 5.30
N ASP A 78 -14.16 13.74 4.87
CA ASP A 78 -13.76 12.35 5.13
C ASP A 78 -12.37 12.05 4.55
N VAL A 79 -12.12 12.35 3.26
CA VAL A 79 -10.81 12.05 2.65
C VAL A 79 -9.68 12.88 3.27
N VAL A 80 -9.94 14.14 3.63
CA VAL A 80 -8.97 15.00 4.30
C VAL A 80 -8.67 14.49 5.70
N ALA A 81 -9.69 14.05 6.46
CA ALA A 81 -9.50 13.47 7.78
C ALA A 81 -8.73 12.13 7.71
N GLN A 82 -9.03 11.26 6.74
CA GLN A 82 -8.31 10.02 6.51
C GLN A 82 -6.85 10.26 6.11
N ALA A 83 -6.59 11.16 5.15
CA ALA A 83 -5.24 11.47 4.69
C ALA A 83 -4.36 12.08 5.79
N ASN A 84 -4.94 12.91 6.66
CA ASN A 84 -4.24 13.50 7.80
C ASN A 84 -4.11 12.56 9.00
N ARG A 85 -4.72 11.37 8.97
CA ARG A 85 -4.54 10.32 9.98
C ARG A 85 -3.26 9.51 9.72
N SER A 86 -2.16 10.23 9.55
CA SER A 86 -0.82 9.65 9.42
C SER A 86 0.14 10.40 10.32
N VAL A 87 1.13 9.69 10.86
CA VAL A 87 2.27 10.34 11.54
C VAL A 87 3.24 10.99 10.55
N HIS A 88 3.06 10.73 9.24
CA HIS A 88 3.88 11.23 8.15
C HIS A 88 3.25 12.47 7.50
N GLY A 89 4.07 13.25 6.78
CA GLY A 89 3.64 14.49 6.13
C GLY A 89 4.53 14.94 4.97
N LEU A 90 5.13 13.99 4.25
CA LEU A 90 6.13 14.29 3.21
C LEU A 90 5.50 14.81 1.91
N ALA A 91 4.47 14.12 1.41
CA ALA A 91 3.85 14.44 0.13
C ALA A 91 2.39 14.00 0.09
N ALA A 92 1.58 14.72 -0.68
CA ALA A 92 0.20 14.36 -1.03
C ALA A 92 -0.09 14.74 -2.49
N GLY A 93 -1.00 14.02 -3.13
CA GLY A 93 -1.44 14.29 -4.50
C GLY A 93 -2.95 14.25 -4.60
N ILE A 94 -3.54 15.25 -5.26
CA ILE A 94 -4.98 15.36 -5.46
C ILE A 94 -5.27 15.26 -6.96
N PHE A 95 -6.22 14.40 -7.31
CA PHE A 95 -6.71 14.24 -8.68
C PHE A 95 -8.18 14.68 -8.73
N THR A 96 -8.42 15.92 -9.17
CA THR A 96 -9.77 16.47 -9.35
C THR A 96 -9.85 17.26 -10.67
N ARG A 97 -11.07 17.45 -11.16
CA ARG A 97 -11.36 18.40 -12.26
C ARG A 97 -11.90 19.73 -11.74
N ASP A 98 -12.26 19.79 -10.47
CA ASP A 98 -12.70 21.02 -9.83
C ASP A 98 -11.49 21.96 -9.65
N SER A 99 -11.69 23.23 -9.96
CA SER A 99 -10.67 24.26 -9.76
C SER A 99 -10.85 24.88 -8.39
N ALA A 100 -9.74 25.19 -7.71
CA ALA A 100 -9.74 25.90 -6.44
C ALA A 100 -10.44 27.27 -6.51
#